data_AF-A0A1H3CU39-F1
#
_entry.id   AF-A0A1H3CU39-F1
#
_cell.length_a   1.000
_cell.length_b   1.000
_cell.length_c   1.000
_cell.angle_alpha   90.00
_cell.angle_beta   90.00
_cell.angle_gamma   90.00
#
_symmetry.space_group_name_H-M   'P 1'
#
loop_
_entity.id
_entity.type
_entity.pdbx_description
1 polymer ?
#
loop_
_entity_poly.entity_id
_entity_poly.type
_entity_poly.pdbx_seq_one_letter_code
_entity_poly.pdbx_strand_id
1 'polypeptide(L)'
;MSSNPIKDRLETIPIPPELGQRSRLGIEQAAVERQQGISSSISSRVKPARKRRWIAVAAAIIVILMTAALVDHSRVWAAIQKALQFVPGIGIVKEEDVPMERFVMKQPITVKVGEGTILITGFMSDEEMTYLTMAGTDVPRLKQIEIVNDKGMKFTLGSSTASWGGAQWTSGFWHKGKLDLSGSVKLILPLDPAVEVEVQLSKAATYASYSELGATDTAAGVSITAITDRMDEKARVSLVSRHSDDFYVRDYGIYGVYMHDDSRKLQVTDETGKQLEIEKIPGVSSPASEFFFGVPKQSAGERYTLTLLEISVTYTEEVQIKVPTAANEHLNQTFEIAGFPVTITKVERVKETGLRIYLDMHYDEHATASLFNFSLNTSSMVKLDEQTGEASYMEFDMEPGSKKVSLKIIRPEVVIRGPWTFELNPS
;
A
#
# COMPACT_ATOMS: atom_id res chain seq x y z
N MET A 1 5.52 -34.15 9.84
CA MET A 1 4.57 -33.27 9.12
C MET A 1 4.26 -33.93 7.80
N SER A 2 3.06 -34.48 7.65
CA SER A 2 2.65 -35.26 6.48
C SER A 2 2.22 -34.29 5.37
N SER A 3 2.88 -34.33 4.20
CA SER A 3 2.52 -33.52 3.04
C SER A 3 1.13 -33.90 2.53
N ASN A 4 0.35 -32.90 2.12
CA ASN A 4 -0.99 -33.10 1.58
C ASN A 4 -0.86 -33.55 0.11
N PRO A 5 -1.18 -34.81 -0.23
CA PRO A 5 -0.96 -35.38 -1.56
C PRO A 5 -1.82 -34.74 -2.66
N ILE A 6 -2.80 -33.91 -2.29
CA ILE A 6 -3.63 -33.16 -3.23
C ILE A 6 -2.89 -31.91 -3.74
N LYS A 7 -2.08 -31.27 -2.89
CA LYS A 7 -1.33 -30.06 -3.26
C LYS A 7 -0.23 -30.39 -4.28
N ASP A 8 0.51 -31.47 -4.03
CA ASP A 8 1.57 -31.95 -4.94
C ASP A 8 1.02 -32.37 -6.32
N ARG A 9 -0.27 -32.76 -6.39
CA ARG A 9 -0.95 -33.11 -7.65
C ARG A 9 -1.51 -31.91 -8.42
N LEU A 10 -1.79 -30.79 -7.75
CA LEU A 10 -2.27 -29.57 -8.42
C LEU A 10 -1.11 -28.79 -9.05
N GLU A 11 0.06 -28.79 -8.41
CA GLU A 11 1.28 -28.11 -8.91
C GLU A 11 1.93 -28.81 -10.12
N THR A 12 1.52 -30.04 -10.45
CA THR A 12 2.03 -30.81 -11.58
C THR A 12 1.18 -30.71 -12.84
N ILE A 13 0.07 -29.95 -12.81
CA ILE A 13 -0.75 -29.73 -14.01
C ILE A 13 -0.09 -28.61 -14.83
N PRO A 14 0.50 -28.91 -16.01
CA PRO A 14 1.11 -27.88 -16.84
C PRO A 14 0.01 -26.92 -17.32
N ILE A 15 0.19 -25.63 -17.04
CA ILE A 15 -0.70 -24.59 -17.54
C ILE A 15 -0.54 -24.56 -19.07
N PRO A 16 -1.60 -24.81 -19.85
CA PRO A 16 -1.51 -24.78 -21.31
C PRO A 16 -1.02 -23.42 -21.80
N PRO A 17 -0.02 -23.36 -22.71
CA PRO A 17 0.49 -22.09 -23.26
C PRO A 17 -0.58 -21.28 -24.00
N GLU A 18 -1.71 -21.92 -24.34
CA GLU A 18 -2.89 -21.35 -24.98
C GLU A 18 -3.69 -20.38 -24.07
N LEU A 19 -3.55 -20.47 -22.74
CA LEU A 19 -4.20 -19.55 -21.79
C LEU A 19 -3.63 -18.13 -21.89
N GLY A 20 -2.32 -17.99 -22.14
CA GLY A 20 -1.68 -16.69 -22.39
C GLY A 20 -2.12 -16.06 -23.71
N GLN A 21 -2.38 -16.87 -24.74
CA GLN A 21 -2.87 -16.38 -26.04
C GLN A 21 -4.31 -15.88 -25.97
N ARG A 22 -5.20 -16.55 -25.22
CA ARG A 22 -6.59 -16.10 -25.03
C ARG A 22 -6.67 -14.76 -24.28
N SER A 23 -5.82 -14.55 -23.28
CA SER A 23 -5.74 -13.26 -22.58
C SER A 23 -5.33 -12.12 -23.51
N ARG A 24 -4.30 -12.33 -24.35
CA ARG A 24 -3.86 -11.36 -25.36
C ARG A 24 -4.94 -11.05 -26.40
N LEU A 25 -5.63 -12.08 -26.92
CA LEU A 25 -6.74 -11.90 -27.87
C LEU A 25 -7.92 -11.11 -27.26
N GLY A 26 -8.22 -11.32 -25.98
CA GLY A 26 -9.27 -10.57 -25.28
C GLY A 26 -8.93 -9.08 -25.11
N ILE A 27 -7.65 -8.76 -24.85
CA ILE A 27 -7.16 -7.38 -24.74
C ILE A 27 -7.20 -6.67 -26.11
N GLU A 28 -6.76 -7.34 -27.17
CA GLU A 28 -6.82 -6.81 -28.53
C GLU A 28 -8.27 -6.59 -29.00
N GLN A 29 -9.18 -7.53 -28.71
CA GLN A 29 -10.58 -7.41 -29.07
C GLN A 29 -11.29 -6.28 -28.30
N ALA A 30 -10.98 -6.09 -27.02
CA ALA A 30 -11.50 -4.96 -26.23
C ALA A 30 -11.00 -3.59 -26.73
N ALA A 31 -9.78 -3.52 -27.26
CA ALA A 31 -9.24 -2.31 -27.88
C ALA A 31 -9.94 -1.97 -29.21
N VAL A 32 -10.24 -2.99 -30.02
CA VAL A 32 -10.99 -2.84 -31.28
C VAL A 32 -12.45 -2.44 -31.03
N GLU A 33 -13.11 -3.05 -30.04
CA GLU A 33 -14.49 -2.72 -29.67
C GLU A 33 -14.60 -1.28 -29.12
N ARG A 34 -13.58 -0.77 -28.41
CA ARG A 34 -13.52 0.65 -28.01
C ARG A 34 -13.38 1.61 -29.19
N GLN A 35 -12.62 1.26 -30.22
CA GLN A 35 -12.52 2.08 -31.43
C GLN A 35 -13.81 2.07 -32.27
N GLN A 36 -14.53 0.95 -32.28
CA GLN A 36 -15.82 0.82 -32.99
C GLN A 36 -17.00 1.42 -32.22
N GLY A 37 -16.95 1.45 -30.89
CA GLY A 37 -17.95 2.11 -30.04
C GLY A 37 -17.97 3.64 -30.16
N ILE A 38 -16.86 4.24 -30.60
CA ILE A 38 -16.75 5.70 -30.79
C ILE A 38 -17.28 6.14 -32.17
N SER A 39 -17.46 5.22 -33.12
CA SER A 39 -17.88 5.54 -34.51
C SER A 39 -19.34 5.19 -34.85
N SER A 40 -20.16 4.76 -33.89
CA SER A 40 -21.57 4.41 -34.11
C SER A 40 -22.54 5.27 -33.29
N SER A 41 -22.42 6.59 -33.42
CA SER A 41 -23.56 7.49 -33.16
C SER A 41 -23.99 8.12 -34.49
N ILE A 42 -24.99 7.54 -35.15
CA ILE A 42 -25.95 8.19 -36.07
C ILE A 42 -26.91 7.11 -36.61
N SER A 43 -28.21 7.42 -36.51
CA SER A 43 -29.38 6.71 -37.07
C SER A 43 -29.83 5.46 -36.27
N SER A 44 -31.02 5.45 -35.68
CA SER A 44 -32.26 5.38 -36.45
C SER A 44 -33.49 5.82 -35.63
N ARG A 45 -34.34 6.59 -36.30
CA ARG A 45 -35.72 6.93 -35.91
C ARG A 45 -36.62 5.70 -36.04
N VAL A 46 -37.41 5.37 -35.02
CA VAL A 46 -38.67 4.64 -35.22
C VAL A 46 -39.77 5.27 -34.37
N LYS A 47 -40.85 5.70 -35.04
CA LYS A 47 -42.07 6.26 -34.46
C LYS A 47 -43.01 5.15 -33.92
N PRO A 48 -43.91 5.46 -32.98
CA PRO A 48 -44.80 4.48 -32.34
C PRO A 48 -46.13 4.34 -33.09
N ALA A 49 -46.70 3.12 -33.12
CA ALA A 49 -48.09 2.93 -33.54
C ALA A 49 -48.80 1.76 -32.81
N ARG A 50 -49.82 2.16 -32.05
CA ARG A 50 -51.13 1.53 -31.76
C ARG A 50 -51.23 0.09 -31.20
N LYS A 51 -51.62 0.10 -29.92
CA LYS A 51 -52.62 -0.72 -29.20
C LYS A 51 -53.49 -1.69 -30.03
N ARG A 52 -53.64 -2.90 -29.45
CA ARG A 52 -54.89 -3.49 -28.90
C ARG A 52 -55.16 -4.90 -29.44
N ARG A 53 -54.84 -5.94 -28.65
CA ARG A 53 -55.59 -7.23 -28.51
C ARG A 53 -54.87 -8.33 -27.71
N TRP A 54 -54.22 -8.05 -26.58
CA TRP A 54 -53.61 -9.12 -25.78
C TRP A 54 -53.90 -8.94 -24.28
N ILE A 55 -55.17 -9.13 -23.88
CA ILE A 55 -55.57 -9.20 -22.46
C ILE A 55 -55.53 -10.65 -21.94
N ALA A 56 -55.46 -11.67 -22.80
CA ALA A 56 -55.31 -13.06 -22.36
C ALA A 56 -53.85 -13.51 -22.10
N VAL A 57 -52.86 -12.69 -22.45
CA VAL A 57 -51.43 -13.02 -22.27
C VAL A 57 -50.78 -12.21 -21.15
N ALA A 58 -51.46 -11.16 -20.66
CA ALA A 58 -50.99 -10.42 -19.49
C ALA A 58 -50.95 -11.29 -18.22
N ALA A 59 -51.88 -12.22 -18.01
CA ALA A 59 -51.88 -13.11 -16.84
C ALA A 59 -50.75 -14.15 -16.89
N ALA A 60 -50.48 -14.73 -18.07
CA ALA A 60 -49.37 -15.66 -18.25
C ALA A 60 -48.01 -14.95 -18.17
N ILE A 61 -47.90 -13.73 -18.71
CA ILE A 61 -46.69 -12.90 -18.58
C ILE A 61 -46.50 -12.43 -17.13
N ILE A 62 -47.54 -12.11 -16.38
CA ILE A 62 -47.41 -11.74 -14.95
C ILE A 62 -47.01 -12.96 -14.10
N VAL A 63 -47.51 -14.16 -14.39
CA VAL A 63 -47.06 -15.38 -13.71
C VAL A 63 -45.64 -15.76 -14.11
N ILE A 64 -45.24 -15.59 -15.37
CA ILE A 64 -43.86 -15.80 -15.85
C ILE A 64 -42.91 -14.71 -15.33
N LEU A 65 -43.35 -13.46 -15.21
CA LEU A 65 -42.57 -12.37 -14.60
C LEU A 65 -42.49 -12.51 -13.08
N MET A 66 -43.52 -13.02 -12.41
CA MET A 66 -43.48 -13.31 -10.97
C MET A 66 -42.64 -14.56 -10.68
N THR A 67 -42.68 -15.61 -11.51
CA THR A 67 -41.74 -16.74 -11.36
C THR A 67 -40.32 -16.37 -11.77
N ALA A 68 -40.10 -15.52 -12.78
CA ALA A 68 -38.78 -14.97 -13.08
C ALA A 68 -38.26 -14.07 -11.94
N ALA A 69 -39.09 -13.22 -11.34
CA ALA A 69 -38.71 -12.38 -10.20
C ALA A 69 -38.41 -13.19 -8.93
N LEU A 70 -39.06 -14.35 -8.76
CA LEU A 70 -38.77 -15.27 -7.66
C LEU A 70 -37.53 -16.16 -7.91
N VAL A 71 -37.20 -16.44 -9.18
CA VAL A 71 -35.99 -17.19 -9.55
C VAL A 71 -34.74 -16.28 -9.56
N ASP A 72 -34.88 -14.99 -9.89
CA ASP A 72 -33.78 -14.02 -9.80
C ASP A 72 -33.45 -13.56 -8.36
N HIS A 73 -34.35 -13.76 -7.40
CA HIS A 73 -34.04 -13.47 -5.99
C HIS A 73 -32.94 -14.39 -5.42
N SER A 74 -32.66 -15.52 -6.08
CA SER A 74 -31.52 -16.39 -5.75
C SER A 74 -30.20 -15.93 -6.37
N ARG A 75 -30.21 -14.99 -7.33
CA ARG A 75 -29.02 -14.44 -8.00
C ARG A 75 -28.61 -13.05 -7.51
N VAL A 76 -29.42 -12.39 -6.69
CA VAL A 76 -29.04 -11.15 -5.97
C VAL A 76 -28.09 -11.43 -4.78
N TRP A 77 -27.78 -12.69 -4.49
CA TRP A 77 -26.71 -13.11 -3.57
C TRP A 77 -25.28 -12.95 -4.13
N ALA A 78 -25.10 -12.37 -5.33
CA ALA A 78 -23.82 -12.28 -6.03
C ALA A 78 -23.18 -10.88 -6.04
N ALA A 79 -23.47 -10.07 -5.02
CA ALA A 79 -22.61 -8.95 -4.64
C ALA A 79 -22.73 -8.80 -3.13
N ILE A 80 -22.14 -9.73 -2.37
CA ILE A 80 -21.72 -9.41 -1.01
C ILE A 80 -20.71 -8.28 -1.20
N GLN A 81 -21.18 -7.03 -1.08
CA GLN A 81 -20.30 -5.87 -1.08
C GLN A 81 -19.40 -6.08 0.13
N LYS A 82 -18.12 -6.37 -0.13
CA LYS A 82 -17.14 -6.49 0.93
C LYS A 82 -17.21 -5.22 1.77
N ALA A 83 -17.35 -5.40 3.07
CA ALA A 83 -17.28 -4.33 4.03
C ALA A 83 -15.82 -3.87 4.14
N LEU A 84 -15.59 -2.57 3.99
CA LEU A 84 -14.28 -1.97 4.23
C LEU A 84 -14.24 -1.42 5.66
N GLN A 85 -13.22 -1.79 6.42
CA GLN A 85 -12.91 -1.16 7.71
C GLN A 85 -11.53 -0.54 7.66
N PHE A 86 -11.45 0.76 7.93
CA PHE A 86 -10.20 1.51 8.00
C PHE A 86 -9.69 1.59 9.44
N VAL A 87 -8.39 1.43 9.61
CA VAL A 87 -7.68 1.53 10.89
C VAL A 87 -6.71 2.72 10.85
N PRO A 88 -7.11 3.88 11.42
CA PRO A 88 -6.25 5.07 11.46
C PRO A 88 -4.93 4.78 12.16
N GLY A 89 -3.81 5.31 11.63
CA GLY A 89 -2.50 5.21 12.28
C GLY A 89 -1.74 3.90 12.06
N ILE A 90 -2.42 2.93 11.47
CA ILE A 90 -1.84 1.67 11.04
C ILE A 90 -1.89 1.59 9.50
N GLY A 91 -2.74 2.38 8.84
CA GLY A 91 -2.81 2.47 7.37
C GLY A 91 -3.41 1.22 6.73
N ILE A 92 -4.16 0.42 7.49
CA ILE A 92 -4.78 -0.82 7.01
C ILE A 92 -6.23 -0.55 6.65
N VAL A 93 -6.61 -1.00 5.45
CA VAL A 93 -8.01 -1.20 5.07
C VAL A 93 -8.23 -2.70 4.95
N LYS A 94 -9.20 -3.23 5.70
CA LYS A 94 -9.62 -4.63 5.60
C LYS A 94 -10.85 -4.73 4.73
N GLU A 95 -10.78 -5.52 3.66
CA GLU A 95 -11.96 -5.93 2.90
C GLU A 95 -12.43 -7.29 3.40
N GLU A 96 -13.62 -7.35 4.00
CA GLU A 96 -14.17 -8.57 4.60
C GLU A 96 -15.59 -8.82 4.08
N ASP A 97 -15.95 -10.08 3.81
CA ASP A 97 -17.31 -10.45 3.40
C ASP A 97 -18.34 -10.21 4.53
N VAL A 98 -17.89 -10.37 5.77
CA VAL A 98 -18.65 -10.06 6.98
C VAL A 98 -17.76 -9.18 7.86
N PRO A 99 -18.15 -7.93 8.14
CA PRO A 99 -17.33 -7.05 8.96
C PRO A 99 -17.12 -7.64 10.35
N MET A 100 -15.87 -7.83 10.74
CA MET A 100 -15.51 -8.25 12.09
C MET A 100 -15.69 -7.11 13.09
N GLU A 101 -15.95 -7.46 14.35
CA GLU A 101 -15.93 -6.46 15.43
C GLU A 101 -14.48 -6.07 15.72
N ARG A 102 -14.17 -4.80 15.44
CA ARG A 102 -12.84 -4.23 15.55
C ARG A 102 -12.92 -2.91 16.29
N PHE A 103 -12.07 -2.73 17.28
CA PHE A 103 -11.97 -1.50 18.06
C PHE A 103 -10.69 -0.76 17.68
N VAL A 104 -10.80 0.53 17.39
CA VAL A 104 -9.70 1.37 16.91
C VAL A 104 -9.63 2.69 17.68
N MET A 105 -8.41 3.19 17.84
CA MET A 105 -8.14 4.56 18.25
C MET A 105 -8.29 5.49 17.04
N LYS A 106 -9.18 6.48 17.15
CA LYS A 106 -9.51 7.38 16.03
C LYS A 106 -8.45 8.44 15.78
N GLN A 107 -7.95 9.07 16.85
CA GLN A 107 -6.98 10.16 16.78
C GLN A 107 -5.67 9.74 17.46
N PRO A 108 -4.51 10.15 16.91
CA PRO A 108 -3.23 9.86 17.54
C PRO A 108 -3.06 10.69 18.82
N ILE A 109 -2.26 10.17 19.75
CA ILE A 109 -2.03 10.79 21.06
C ILE A 109 -0.55 11.12 21.19
N THR A 110 -0.23 12.39 21.44
CA THR A 110 1.14 12.85 21.72
C THR A 110 1.33 13.02 23.22
N VAL A 111 2.41 12.42 23.74
CA VAL A 111 2.77 12.44 25.15
C VAL A 111 4.17 13.02 25.30
N LYS A 112 4.32 14.03 26.16
CA LYS A 112 5.64 14.59 26.51
C LYS A 112 6.28 13.75 27.62
N VAL A 113 7.56 13.42 27.45
CA VAL A 113 8.35 12.62 28.40
C VAL A 113 9.70 13.29 28.58
N GLY A 114 9.86 14.06 29.66
CA GLY A 114 11.04 14.92 29.82
C GLY A 114 11.13 15.92 28.66
N GLU A 115 12.27 15.97 27.99
CA GLU A 115 12.50 16.79 26.78
C GLU A 115 12.01 16.13 25.49
N GLY A 116 11.69 14.84 25.53
CA GLY A 116 11.27 14.06 24.38
C GLY A 116 9.75 13.89 24.24
N THR A 117 9.34 13.22 23.18
CA THR A 117 7.93 12.97 22.86
C THR A 117 7.70 11.54 22.39
N ILE A 118 6.54 11.00 22.74
CA ILE A 118 6.00 9.74 22.19
C ILE A 118 4.69 10.06 21.49
N LEU A 119 4.58 9.68 20.23
CA LEU A 119 3.37 9.73 19.43
C LEU A 119 2.80 8.30 19.30
N ILE A 120 1.65 8.06 19.89
CA ILE A 120 0.87 6.84 19.65
C ILE A 120 0.07 7.10 18.38
N THR A 121 0.47 6.47 17.28
CA THR A 121 -0.08 6.75 15.95
C THR A 121 -1.37 5.98 15.70
N GLY A 122 -1.41 4.71 16.10
CA GLY A 122 -2.55 3.82 15.85
C GLY A 122 -2.65 2.73 16.91
N PHE A 123 -3.88 2.26 17.16
CA PHE A 123 -4.17 1.16 18.08
C PHE A 123 -5.43 0.46 17.60
N MET A 124 -5.34 -0.83 17.29
CA MET A 124 -6.47 -1.70 17.00
C MET A 124 -6.50 -2.94 17.88
N SER A 125 -7.70 -3.46 18.14
CA SER A 125 -7.93 -4.78 18.70
C SER A 125 -9.12 -5.44 18.03
N ASP A 126 -8.96 -6.68 17.59
CA ASP A 126 -10.03 -7.54 17.06
C ASP A 126 -9.88 -8.99 17.57
N GLU A 127 -10.60 -9.93 16.97
CA GLU A 127 -10.55 -11.36 17.31
C GLU A 127 -9.19 -12.01 17.00
N GLU A 128 -8.47 -11.50 16.01
CA GLU A 128 -7.23 -12.10 15.52
C GLU A 128 -6.01 -11.56 16.26
N MET A 129 -5.98 -10.26 16.55
CA MET A 129 -4.84 -9.61 17.18
C MET A 129 -5.15 -8.27 17.85
N THR A 130 -4.21 -7.84 18.68
CA THR A 130 -4.07 -6.45 19.12
C THR A 130 -2.78 -5.90 18.54
N TYR A 131 -2.84 -4.73 17.92
CA TYR A 131 -1.69 -4.05 17.33
C TYR A 131 -1.70 -2.55 17.64
N LEU A 132 -0.55 -2.03 18.02
CA LEU A 132 -0.35 -0.64 18.38
C LEU A 132 0.94 -0.11 17.75
N THR A 133 0.90 1.08 17.16
CA THR A 133 2.05 1.75 16.56
C THR A 133 2.43 2.99 17.36
N MET A 134 3.74 3.18 17.58
CA MET A 134 4.30 4.33 18.27
C MET A 134 5.53 4.85 17.55
N ALA A 135 5.72 6.17 17.58
CA ALA A 135 6.97 6.84 17.29
C ALA A 135 7.47 7.58 18.54
N GLY A 136 8.78 7.67 18.72
CA GLY A 136 9.40 8.44 19.81
C GLY A 136 10.55 9.29 19.29
N THR A 137 10.72 10.47 19.88
CA THR A 137 11.85 11.39 19.63
C THR A 137 12.44 11.82 20.96
N ASP A 138 13.76 11.71 21.12
CA ASP A 138 14.49 12.06 22.34
C ASP A 138 13.99 11.32 23.62
N VAL A 139 13.50 10.09 23.42
CA VAL A 139 13.00 9.21 24.50
C VAL A 139 13.55 7.79 24.34
N PRO A 140 13.78 7.04 25.45
CA PRO A 140 14.21 5.65 25.36
C PRO A 140 13.24 4.78 24.57
N ARG A 141 13.80 3.83 23.82
CA ARG A 141 13.01 2.82 23.09
C ARG A 141 12.29 1.89 24.05
N LEU A 142 11.01 1.68 23.80
CA LEU A 142 10.19 0.75 24.57
C LEU A 142 10.30 -0.65 23.97
N LYS A 143 10.67 -1.64 24.79
CA LYS A 143 10.68 -3.06 24.39
C LYS A 143 9.33 -3.73 24.58
N GLN A 144 8.55 -3.21 25.52
CA GLN A 144 7.23 -3.69 25.88
C GLN A 144 6.39 -2.53 26.42
N ILE A 145 5.08 -2.75 26.45
CA ILE A 145 4.09 -1.85 27.04
C ILE A 145 3.08 -2.69 27.83
N GLU A 146 2.37 -2.09 28.77
CA GLU A 146 1.22 -2.72 29.41
C GLU A 146 -0.08 -1.99 29.03
N ILE A 147 -1.16 -2.74 28.86
CA ILE A 147 -2.50 -2.23 28.61
C ILE A 147 -3.39 -2.72 29.75
N VAL A 148 -4.16 -1.80 30.32
CA VAL A 148 -5.14 -2.08 31.36
C VAL A 148 -6.53 -1.72 30.82
N ASN A 149 -7.44 -2.68 30.79
CA ASN A 149 -8.81 -2.40 30.36
C ASN A 149 -9.67 -1.82 31.50
N ASP A 150 -10.93 -1.51 31.19
CA ASP A 150 -11.92 -0.97 32.13
C ASP A 150 -12.20 -1.87 33.35
N LYS A 151 -12.00 -3.19 33.21
CA LYS A 151 -12.11 -4.19 34.28
C LYS A 151 -10.83 -4.33 35.12
N GLY A 152 -9.77 -3.59 34.81
CA GLY A 152 -8.48 -3.68 35.49
C GLY A 152 -7.61 -4.88 35.07
N MET A 153 -7.98 -5.59 34.00
CA MET A 153 -7.16 -6.68 33.45
C MET A 153 -5.94 -6.11 32.74
N LYS A 154 -4.76 -6.67 33.04
CA LYS A 154 -3.48 -6.23 32.48
C LYS A 154 -3.00 -7.16 31.38
N PHE A 155 -2.52 -6.58 30.29
CA PHE A 155 -1.95 -7.27 29.15
C PHE A 155 -0.60 -6.67 28.80
N THR A 156 0.43 -7.50 28.60
CA THR A 156 1.76 -7.04 28.18
C THR A 156 1.95 -7.31 26.70
N LEU A 157 2.34 -6.28 25.94
CA LEU A 157 2.64 -6.40 24.51
C LEU A 157 4.12 -6.15 24.29
N GLY A 158 4.78 -7.04 23.55
CA GLY A 158 6.17 -6.89 23.13
C GLY A 158 6.29 -6.14 21.81
N SER A 159 7.43 -5.48 21.61
CA SER A 159 7.81 -4.94 20.29
C SER A 159 7.94 -6.07 19.28
N SER A 160 7.23 -5.94 18.16
CA SER A 160 7.22 -6.88 17.02
C SER A 160 8.03 -6.37 15.84
N THR A 161 7.98 -5.07 15.60
CA THR A 161 8.80 -4.35 14.63
C THR A 161 9.40 -3.13 15.32
N ALA A 162 10.61 -2.75 14.95
CA ALA A 162 11.18 -1.49 15.37
C ALA A 162 12.20 -0.96 14.35
N SER A 163 12.11 0.33 14.08
CA SER A 163 13.08 1.10 13.30
C SER A 163 13.63 2.22 14.18
N TRP A 164 14.89 2.61 14.00
CA TRP A 164 15.50 3.71 14.76
C TRP A 164 16.65 4.35 14.02
N GLY A 165 16.86 5.64 14.28
CA GLY A 165 17.95 6.44 13.74
C GLY A 165 18.14 7.71 14.56
N GLY A 166 19.37 7.96 15.03
CA GLY A 166 19.65 9.08 15.93
C GLY A 166 18.77 9.03 17.20
N ALA A 167 18.04 10.11 17.45
CA ALA A 167 17.13 10.24 18.59
C ALA A 167 15.69 9.75 18.29
N GLN A 168 15.41 9.27 17.08
CA GLN A 168 14.08 8.89 16.64
C GLN A 168 13.94 7.37 16.55
N TRP A 169 12.75 6.87 16.89
CA TRP A 169 12.41 5.46 16.72
C TRP A 169 10.92 5.29 16.45
N THR A 170 10.57 4.15 15.86
CA THR A 170 9.18 3.72 15.65
C THR A 170 9.09 2.24 15.97
N SER A 171 8.00 1.82 16.59
CA SER A 171 7.80 0.46 17.06
C SER A 171 6.34 0.03 16.90
N GLY A 172 6.14 -1.19 16.45
CA GLY A 172 4.86 -1.87 16.49
C GLY A 172 4.81 -2.83 17.69
N PHE A 173 3.78 -2.72 18.53
CA PHE A 173 3.52 -3.62 19.65
C PHE A 173 2.37 -4.54 19.30
N TRP A 174 2.55 -5.84 19.50
CA TRP A 174 1.62 -6.84 18.97
C TRP A 174 1.31 -7.96 19.97
N HIS A 175 0.08 -8.45 19.91
CA HIS A 175 -0.38 -9.65 20.59
C HIS A 175 -1.26 -10.49 19.64
N LYS A 176 -1.06 -11.82 19.64
CA LYS A 176 -1.91 -12.75 18.90
C LYS A 176 -3.12 -13.16 19.72
N GLY A 177 -4.29 -13.04 19.12
CA GLY A 177 -5.58 -13.43 19.69
C GLY A 177 -6.33 -12.25 20.33
N LYS A 178 -7.58 -12.52 20.67
CA LYS A 178 -8.50 -11.54 21.23
C LYS A 178 -8.06 -11.08 22.62
N LEU A 179 -7.95 -9.77 22.80
CA LEU A 179 -7.94 -9.12 24.11
C LEU A 179 -9.29 -8.41 24.34
N ASP A 180 -9.76 -8.39 25.59
CA ASP A 180 -10.99 -7.70 25.98
C ASP A 180 -10.74 -6.19 26.10
N LEU A 181 -10.53 -5.55 24.95
CA LEU A 181 -10.18 -4.13 24.81
C LEU A 181 -11.27 -3.41 24.02
N SER A 182 -12.03 -2.57 24.72
CA SER A 182 -13.01 -1.66 24.13
C SER A 182 -13.19 -0.46 25.05
N GLY A 183 -13.77 0.63 24.55
CA GLY A 183 -14.02 1.80 25.40
C GLY A 183 -12.72 2.48 25.86
N SER A 184 -12.67 2.87 27.13
CA SER A 184 -11.48 3.49 27.71
C SER A 184 -10.49 2.42 28.17
N VAL A 185 -9.26 2.50 27.69
CA VAL A 185 -8.14 1.65 28.11
C VAL A 185 -6.98 2.52 28.56
N LYS A 186 -6.22 2.04 29.54
CA LYS A 186 -5.02 2.72 30.03
C LYS A 186 -3.78 2.02 29.49
N LEU A 187 -2.93 2.77 28.82
CA LEU A 187 -1.65 2.33 28.33
C LEU A 187 -0.55 2.78 29.32
N ILE A 188 0.27 1.85 29.77
CA ILE A 188 1.38 2.11 30.69
C ILE A 188 2.70 1.93 29.93
N LEU A 189 3.44 3.03 29.85
CA LEU A 189 4.76 3.07 29.23
C LEU A 189 5.81 2.85 30.34
N PRO A 190 6.70 1.83 30.22
CA PRO A 190 7.67 1.48 31.26
C PRO A 190 8.88 2.43 31.24
N LEU A 191 8.61 3.70 31.51
CA LEU A 191 9.59 4.77 31.68
C LEU A 191 9.83 5.01 33.18
N ASP A 192 10.80 5.87 33.52
CA ASP A 192 11.07 6.27 34.90
C ASP A 192 10.89 7.80 35.06
N PRO A 193 9.80 8.27 35.70
CA PRO A 193 8.68 7.49 36.22
C PRO A 193 7.81 6.91 35.09
N ALA A 194 7.00 5.90 35.43
CA ALA A 194 6.07 5.30 34.47
C ALA A 194 5.05 6.33 33.98
N VAL A 195 4.76 6.29 32.68
CA VAL A 195 3.81 7.23 32.06
C VAL A 195 2.53 6.47 31.73
N GLU A 196 1.41 6.97 32.26
CA GLU A 196 0.07 6.43 31.99
C GLU A 196 -0.64 7.29 30.96
N VAL A 197 -1.22 6.66 29.95
CA VAL A 197 -1.93 7.33 28.85
C VAL A 197 -3.33 6.73 28.73
N GLU A 198 -4.36 7.56 28.83
CA GLU A 198 -5.73 7.14 28.56
C GLU A 198 -5.95 7.10 27.05
N VAL A 199 -6.47 5.98 26.55
CA VAL A 199 -6.76 5.78 25.13
C VAL A 199 -8.22 5.37 24.99
N GLN A 200 -8.94 6.09 24.14
CA GLN A 200 -10.32 5.75 23.80
C GLN A 200 -10.35 4.90 22.53
N LEU A 201 -10.79 3.66 22.69
CA LEU A 201 -11.11 2.75 21.59
C LEU A 201 -12.60 2.80 21.27
N SER A 202 -12.91 2.78 19.98
CA SER A 202 -14.28 2.79 19.46
C SER A 202 -14.41 1.81 18.31
N LYS A 203 -15.63 1.32 18.03
CA LYS A 203 -15.86 0.41 16.91
C LYS A 203 -15.40 1.06 15.60
N ALA A 204 -14.68 0.29 14.78
CA ALA A 204 -14.28 0.70 13.45
C ALA A 204 -15.52 0.97 12.61
N ALA A 205 -15.53 2.10 11.91
CA ALA A 205 -16.58 2.39 10.94
C ALA A 205 -16.47 1.42 9.76
N THR A 206 -17.61 1.07 9.19
CA THR A 206 -17.72 0.20 8.02
C THR A 206 -18.19 1.02 6.85
N TYR A 207 -17.55 0.83 5.70
CA TYR A 207 -17.77 1.58 4.47
C TYR A 207 -18.03 0.60 3.32
N ALA A 208 -18.86 1.00 2.35
CA ALA A 208 -19.16 0.15 1.19
C ALA A 208 -18.13 0.33 0.06
N SER A 209 -17.34 1.41 0.09
CA SER A 209 -16.34 1.71 -0.94
C SER A 209 -15.22 2.62 -0.41
N TYR A 210 -14.08 2.62 -1.10
CA TYR A 210 -12.95 3.50 -0.77
C TYR A 210 -13.33 4.99 -0.86
N SER A 211 -14.18 5.38 -1.82
CA SER A 211 -14.65 6.76 -1.95
C SER A 211 -15.53 7.25 -0.79
N GLU A 212 -16.03 6.35 0.05
CA GLU A 212 -16.72 6.73 1.30
C GLU A 212 -15.74 6.99 2.46
N LEU A 213 -14.49 6.52 2.35
CA LEU A 213 -13.43 6.80 3.33
C LEU A 213 -12.88 8.22 3.18
N GLY A 214 -12.79 8.71 1.94
CA GLY A 214 -12.18 10.00 1.64
C GLY A 214 -12.12 10.29 0.15
N ALA A 215 -11.40 11.36 -0.23
CA ALA A 215 -11.21 11.71 -1.63
C ALA A 215 -10.40 10.61 -2.33
N THR A 216 -10.90 10.08 -3.45
CA THR A 216 -10.25 9.01 -4.20
C THR A 216 -9.91 9.49 -5.60
N ASP A 217 -8.69 9.18 -6.06
CA ASP A 217 -8.24 9.45 -7.43
C ASP A 217 -7.53 8.22 -8.01
N THR A 218 -7.51 8.10 -9.33
CA THR A 218 -6.89 6.98 -10.05
C THR A 218 -6.02 7.47 -11.19
N ALA A 219 -4.72 7.18 -11.09
CA ALA A 219 -3.73 7.40 -12.13
C ALA A 219 -2.86 6.15 -12.27
N ALA A 220 -2.32 5.90 -13.47
CA ALA A 220 -1.44 4.77 -13.75
C ALA A 220 -1.99 3.38 -13.30
N GLY A 221 -3.32 3.22 -13.26
CA GLY A 221 -3.96 1.97 -12.82
C GLY A 221 -3.99 1.74 -11.31
N VAL A 222 -3.55 2.70 -10.49
CA VAL A 222 -3.59 2.62 -9.03
C VAL A 222 -4.61 3.62 -8.50
N SER A 223 -5.59 3.14 -7.74
CA SER A 223 -6.56 3.99 -7.04
C SER A 223 -6.07 4.28 -5.62
N ILE A 224 -5.88 5.55 -5.30
CA ILE A 224 -5.44 6.02 -3.98
C ILE A 224 -6.58 6.82 -3.35
N THR A 225 -6.76 6.69 -2.04
CA THR A 225 -7.75 7.43 -1.25
C THR A 225 -7.04 8.20 -0.14
N ALA A 226 -7.29 9.51 -0.08
CA ALA A 226 -6.86 10.41 0.96
C ALA A 226 -7.97 10.59 2.00
N ILE A 227 -7.75 10.02 3.17
CA ILE A 227 -8.63 10.12 4.34
C ILE A 227 -8.11 11.27 5.20
N THR A 228 -8.95 12.26 5.46
CA THR A 228 -8.52 13.49 6.13
C THR A 228 -9.31 13.70 7.40
N ASP A 229 -8.61 13.88 8.52
CA ASP A 229 -9.20 14.16 9.82
C ASP A 229 -8.63 15.48 10.37
N ARG A 230 -9.50 16.34 10.91
CA ARG A 230 -9.05 17.56 11.60
C ARG A 230 -8.60 17.26 13.03
N MET A 231 -7.48 17.89 13.42
CA MET A 231 -6.86 17.79 14.74
C MET A 231 -6.45 19.18 15.24
N ASP A 232 -7.40 19.93 15.81
CA ASP A 232 -7.21 21.32 16.24
C ASP A 232 -6.61 22.25 15.16
N GLU A 233 -5.30 22.47 15.22
CA GLU A 233 -4.50 23.33 14.32
C GLU A 233 -3.77 22.54 13.21
N LYS A 234 -4.04 21.24 13.10
CA LYS A 234 -3.47 20.36 12.09
C LYS A 234 -4.57 19.57 11.40
N ALA A 235 -4.30 19.16 10.17
CA ALA A 235 -5.00 18.07 9.53
C ALA A 235 -4.09 16.86 9.46
N ARG A 236 -4.65 15.70 9.75
CA ARG A 236 -4.05 14.39 9.52
C ARG A 236 -4.52 13.88 8.18
N VAL A 237 -3.61 13.37 7.37
CA VAL A 237 -3.95 12.67 6.12
C VAL A 237 -3.41 11.26 6.17
N SER A 238 -4.28 10.29 5.94
CA SER A 238 -3.93 8.88 5.74
C SER A 238 -4.19 8.48 4.29
N LEU A 239 -3.20 7.86 3.65
CA LEU A 239 -3.25 7.42 2.27
C LEU A 239 -3.36 5.90 2.22
N VAL A 240 -4.41 5.42 1.57
CA VAL A 240 -4.66 4.00 1.36
C VAL A 240 -4.90 3.77 -0.12
N SER A 241 -4.48 2.63 -0.63
CA SER A 241 -4.68 2.30 -2.04
C SER A 241 -5.24 0.91 -2.21
N ARG A 242 -5.89 0.73 -3.35
CA ARG A 242 -6.26 -0.58 -3.87
C ARG A 242 -5.33 -0.87 -5.04
N HIS A 243 -4.53 -1.91 -4.89
CA HIS A 243 -3.60 -2.39 -5.92
C HIS A 243 -3.74 -3.90 -6.08
N SER A 244 -3.08 -4.47 -7.11
CA SER A 244 -2.98 -5.93 -7.23
C SER A 244 -2.08 -6.49 -6.14
N ASP A 245 -2.17 -7.79 -5.89
CA ASP A 245 -1.32 -8.50 -4.91
C ASP A 245 0.14 -8.63 -5.39
N ASP A 246 0.46 -8.18 -6.61
CA ASP A 246 1.79 -8.31 -7.22
C ASP A 246 2.82 -7.39 -6.56
N PHE A 247 2.37 -6.26 -6.01
CA PHE A 247 3.19 -5.29 -5.32
C PHE A 247 2.51 -4.75 -4.06
N TYR A 248 3.28 -4.09 -3.21
CA TYR A 248 2.77 -3.24 -2.15
C TYR A 248 3.36 -1.84 -2.25
N VAL A 249 2.60 -0.83 -1.85
CA VAL A 249 3.10 0.55 -1.79
C VAL A 249 4.10 0.66 -0.63
N ARG A 250 5.26 1.25 -0.90
CA ARG A 250 6.30 1.53 0.10
C ARG A 250 6.22 2.96 0.60
N ASP A 251 5.99 3.89 -0.30
CA ASP A 251 5.91 5.32 0.01
C ASP A 251 4.96 6.00 -0.99
N TYR A 252 4.01 6.78 -0.47
CA TYR A 252 3.09 7.59 -1.27
C TYR A 252 3.67 8.96 -1.70
N GLY A 253 4.99 9.12 -1.66
CA GLY A 253 5.68 10.37 -1.97
C GLY A 253 6.04 11.23 -0.75
N ILE A 254 5.84 10.72 0.48
CA ILE A 254 6.16 11.39 1.76
C ILE A 254 7.65 11.60 1.94
N TYR A 255 8.43 10.55 1.72
CA TYR A 255 9.87 10.68 1.60
C TYR A 255 10.30 10.71 0.13
N GLY A 256 9.49 10.13 -0.76
CA GLY A 256 9.76 10.01 -2.18
C GLY A 256 10.84 8.96 -2.48
N VAL A 257 11.19 8.80 -3.75
CA VAL A 257 12.38 8.00 -4.11
C VAL A 257 13.63 8.73 -3.61
N TYR A 258 14.52 7.99 -2.96
CA TYR A 258 15.77 8.53 -2.45
C TYR A 258 16.62 9.09 -3.62
N MET A 259 17.17 10.30 -3.46
CA MET A 259 17.84 11.12 -4.49
C MET A 259 16.94 11.93 -5.44
N HIS A 260 15.63 11.66 -5.53
CA HIS A 260 14.75 12.53 -6.31
C HIS A 260 14.61 13.93 -5.71
N ASP A 261 14.44 14.92 -6.59
CA ASP A 261 14.18 16.31 -6.23
C ASP A 261 12.92 16.46 -5.36
N ASP A 262 12.95 17.38 -4.40
CA ASP A 262 11.83 17.63 -3.49
C ASP A 262 10.54 18.04 -4.21
N SER A 263 10.63 18.62 -5.42
CA SER A 263 9.47 18.93 -6.25
C SER A 263 8.68 17.70 -6.68
N ARG A 264 9.29 16.49 -6.67
CA ARG A 264 8.61 15.22 -6.98
C ARG A 264 7.88 14.60 -5.80
N LYS A 265 8.18 15.05 -4.57
CA LYS A 265 7.53 14.56 -3.35
C LYS A 265 6.09 15.07 -3.31
N LEU A 266 5.26 14.47 -2.45
CA LEU A 266 3.89 14.96 -2.31
C LEU A 266 3.88 16.44 -1.92
N GLN A 267 2.83 17.13 -2.32
CA GLN A 267 2.63 18.53 -2.01
C GLN A 267 1.21 18.75 -1.51
N VAL A 268 1.07 19.61 -0.50
CA VAL A 268 -0.22 20.16 -0.08
C VAL A 268 -0.19 21.64 -0.37
N THR A 269 -1.21 22.16 -1.04
CA THR A 269 -1.38 23.60 -1.28
C THR A 269 -2.70 24.10 -0.72
N ASP A 270 -2.74 25.35 -0.28
CA ASP A 270 -4.00 26.05 0.04
C ASP A 270 -4.72 26.54 -1.22
N GLU A 271 -5.89 27.16 -1.03
CA GLU A 271 -6.72 27.72 -2.11
C GLU A 271 -6.03 28.84 -2.93
N THR A 272 -4.95 29.44 -2.40
CA THR A 272 -4.15 30.45 -3.10
C THR A 272 -3.03 29.82 -3.94
N GLY A 273 -2.85 28.50 -3.84
CA GLY A 273 -1.76 27.75 -4.46
C GLY A 273 -0.46 27.79 -3.65
N LYS A 274 -0.48 28.30 -2.42
CA LYS A 274 0.71 28.31 -1.57
C LYS A 274 0.95 26.91 -1.01
N GLN A 275 2.17 26.40 -1.20
CA GLN A 275 2.60 25.13 -0.63
C GLN A 275 2.69 25.21 0.90
N LEU A 276 2.10 24.23 1.57
CA LEU A 276 2.13 24.06 3.01
C LEU A 276 3.23 23.08 3.42
N GLU A 277 3.82 23.32 4.59
CA GLU A 277 4.79 22.41 5.18
C GLU A 277 4.10 21.14 5.67
N ILE A 278 4.71 20.00 5.34
CA ILE A 278 4.25 18.68 5.76
C ILE A 278 5.09 18.20 6.94
N GLU A 279 4.43 17.92 8.05
CA GLU A 279 5.00 17.27 9.22
C GLU A 279 4.90 15.76 9.06
N LYS A 280 6.06 15.11 8.99
CA LYS A 280 6.18 13.65 8.81
C LYS A 280 6.17 12.98 10.17
N ILE A 281 5.59 11.79 10.25
CA ILE A 281 5.72 10.96 11.44
C ILE A 281 7.18 10.45 11.50
N PRO A 282 7.89 10.63 12.62
CA PRO A 282 9.26 10.13 12.77
C PRO A 282 9.34 8.60 12.62
N GLY A 283 10.35 8.14 11.90
CA GLY A 283 10.76 6.73 11.82
C GLY A 283 9.76 5.73 11.23
N VAL A 284 8.69 6.19 10.56
CA VAL A 284 7.65 5.32 9.97
C VAL A 284 8.26 4.19 9.15
N SER A 285 7.85 2.96 9.45
CA SER A 285 8.08 1.80 8.59
C SER A 285 7.12 1.83 7.40
N SER A 286 7.58 1.36 6.25
CA SER A 286 6.75 1.14 5.05
C SER A 286 5.40 0.47 5.37
N PRO A 287 4.26 0.95 4.81
CA PRO A 287 4.16 2.11 3.94
C PRO A 287 4.24 3.45 4.68
N ALA A 288 5.04 4.39 4.17
CA ALA A 288 4.93 5.79 4.53
C ALA A 288 3.62 6.35 3.94
N SER A 289 2.56 6.33 4.77
CA SER A 289 1.17 6.55 4.35
C SER A 289 0.45 7.64 5.13
N GLU A 290 1.07 8.22 6.17
CA GLU A 290 0.43 9.19 7.04
C GLU A 290 1.35 10.39 7.31
N PHE A 291 0.76 11.58 7.31
CA PHE A 291 1.43 12.85 7.61
C PHE A 291 0.44 13.88 8.17
N PHE A 292 0.97 15.01 8.63
CA PHE A 292 0.18 16.15 9.09
C PHE A 292 0.55 17.42 8.32
N PHE A 293 -0.36 18.40 8.29
CA PHE A 293 -0.07 19.77 7.86
C PHE A 293 -0.87 20.77 8.68
N GLY A 294 -0.41 22.01 8.77
CA GLY A 294 -1.05 23.05 9.56
C GLY A 294 -2.36 23.55 8.94
N VAL A 295 -3.41 23.67 9.76
CA VAL A 295 -4.73 24.21 9.40
C VAL A 295 -5.15 25.23 10.45
N PRO A 296 -5.33 26.53 10.11
CA PRO A 296 -5.68 27.54 11.11
C PRO A 296 -7.03 27.25 11.80
N LYS A 297 -7.15 27.52 13.11
CA LYS A 297 -8.39 27.23 13.89
C LYS A 297 -9.66 27.85 13.29
N GLN A 298 -9.53 28.99 12.61
CA GLN A 298 -10.66 29.75 12.07
C GLN A 298 -11.04 29.32 10.65
N SER A 299 -10.27 28.41 10.05
CA SER A 299 -10.40 27.93 8.67
C SER A 299 -11.44 26.82 8.52
N ALA A 300 -12.60 26.96 9.14
CA ALA A 300 -13.68 25.98 8.97
C ALA A 300 -14.19 26.05 7.52
N GLY A 301 -13.97 25.00 6.73
CA GLY A 301 -14.41 24.91 5.33
C GLY A 301 -13.41 25.38 4.27
N GLU A 302 -12.16 25.69 4.65
CA GLU A 302 -11.09 25.87 3.67
C GLU A 302 -10.80 24.58 2.92
N ARG A 303 -10.40 24.71 1.65
CA ARG A 303 -10.02 23.58 0.79
C ARG A 303 -8.51 23.56 0.61
N TYR A 304 -7.96 22.36 0.63
CA TYR A 304 -6.55 22.13 0.33
C TYR A 304 -6.44 21.14 -0.82
N THR A 305 -5.43 21.30 -1.65
CA THR A 305 -5.15 20.36 -2.72
C THR A 305 -3.94 19.52 -2.33
N LEU A 306 -4.11 18.20 -2.31
CA LEU A 306 -3.01 17.26 -2.17
C LEU A 306 -2.66 16.70 -3.55
N THR A 307 -1.38 16.77 -3.92
CA THR A 307 -0.86 16.22 -5.18
C THR A 307 0.25 15.22 -4.91
N LEU A 308 0.12 14.02 -5.47
CA LEU A 308 1.17 12.99 -5.49
C LEU A 308 1.63 12.85 -6.94
N LEU A 309 2.89 13.20 -7.22
CA LEU A 309 3.44 13.07 -8.57
C LEU A 309 3.94 11.66 -8.86
N GLU A 310 4.34 10.94 -7.82
CA GLU A 310 4.80 9.56 -7.91
C GLU A 310 4.64 8.84 -6.56
N ILE A 311 4.56 7.51 -6.63
CA ILE A 311 4.65 6.61 -5.48
C ILE A 311 5.76 5.59 -5.73
N SER A 312 6.36 5.06 -4.67
CA SER A 312 7.27 3.92 -4.77
C SER A 312 6.58 2.65 -4.31
N VAL A 313 6.76 1.58 -5.06
CA VAL A 313 6.19 0.26 -4.79
C VAL A 313 7.27 -0.80 -4.80
N THR A 314 7.01 -1.93 -4.15
CA THR A 314 7.88 -3.10 -4.18
C THR A 314 7.09 -4.31 -4.67
N TYR A 315 7.54 -4.95 -5.75
CA TYR A 315 6.92 -6.19 -6.22
C TYR A 315 7.44 -7.39 -5.42
N THR A 316 6.64 -8.45 -5.41
CA THR A 316 6.95 -9.72 -4.72
C THR A 316 7.73 -10.70 -5.59
N GLU A 317 7.86 -10.43 -6.89
CA GLU A 317 8.59 -11.27 -7.83
C GLU A 317 10.08 -11.42 -7.48
N GLU A 318 10.62 -12.57 -7.83
CA GLU A 318 12.02 -12.92 -7.61
C GLU A 318 12.58 -13.60 -8.86
N VAL A 319 13.85 -13.36 -9.17
CA VAL A 319 14.54 -14.03 -10.28
C VAL A 319 15.90 -14.53 -9.84
N GLN A 320 16.30 -15.70 -10.34
CA GLN A 320 17.63 -16.23 -10.12
C GLN A 320 18.48 -16.07 -11.39
N ILE A 321 19.62 -15.40 -11.25
CA ILE A 321 20.56 -15.18 -12.34
C ILE A 321 21.92 -15.80 -12.01
N LYS A 322 22.72 -16.04 -13.05
CA LYS A 322 24.12 -16.48 -12.90
C LYS A 322 25.02 -15.45 -13.54
N VAL A 323 25.98 -14.93 -12.79
CA VAL A 323 26.92 -13.89 -13.23
C VAL A 323 28.33 -14.46 -13.23
N PRO A 324 29.16 -14.26 -14.27
CA PRO A 324 30.56 -14.67 -14.24
C PRO A 324 31.33 -13.89 -13.16
N THR A 325 32.32 -14.51 -12.55
CA THR A 325 33.17 -13.86 -11.52
C THR A 325 34.44 -13.25 -12.11
N ALA A 326 34.81 -13.64 -13.33
CA ALA A 326 35.89 -13.01 -14.07
C ALA A 326 35.46 -11.61 -14.51
N ALA A 327 36.37 -10.63 -14.37
CA ALA A 327 36.12 -9.27 -14.81
C ALA A 327 35.80 -9.23 -16.30
N ASN A 328 34.78 -8.47 -16.68
CA ASN A 328 34.33 -8.29 -18.05
C ASN A 328 33.72 -6.90 -18.21
N GLU A 329 34.36 -6.07 -19.04
CA GLU A 329 33.94 -4.68 -19.32
C GLU A 329 32.70 -4.59 -20.20
N HIS A 330 32.33 -5.66 -20.90
CA HIS A 330 31.24 -5.70 -21.88
C HIS A 330 30.42 -6.99 -21.74
N LEU A 331 29.91 -7.25 -20.54
CA LEU A 331 29.12 -8.46 -20.29
C LEU A 331 27.78 -8.43 -21.04
N ASN A 332 27.05 -7.31 -20.94
CA ASN A 332 25.73 -7.10 -21.57
C ASN A 332 24.75 -8.27 -21.36
N GLN A 333 24.71 -8.81 -20.15
CA GLN A 333 23.81 -9.90 -19.80
C GLN A 333 22.48 -9.32 -19.31
N THR A 334 21.40 -9.56 -20.03
CA THR A 334 20.06 -9.09 -19.68
C THR A 334 19.26 -10.15 -18.93
N PHE A 335 18.40 -9.70 -18.02
CA PHE A 335 17.34 -10.48 -17.40
C PHE A 335 16.09 -9.59 -17.22
N GLU A 336 14.96 -10.18 -16.87
CA GLU A 336 13.71 -9.47 -16.59
C GLU A 336 13.27 -9.74 -15.15
N ILE A 337 12.72 -8.73 -14.47
CA ILE A 337 12.10 -8.86 -13.14
C ILE A 337 10.91 -7.92 -13.04
N ALA A 338 9.75 -8.41 -12.58
CA ALA A 338 8.50 -7.64 -12.51
C ALA A 338 8.10 -7.00 -13.86
N GLY A 339 8.44 -7.64 -14.98
CA GLY A 339 8.22 -7.12 -16.33
C GLY A 339 9.19 -6.03 -16.78
N PHE A 340 10.21 -5.69 -15.99
CA PHE A 340 11.22 -4.68 -16.33
C PHE A 340 12.55 -5.34 -16.76
N PRO A 341 13.14 -4.91 -17.88
CA PRO A 341 14.45 -5.40 -18.30
C PRO A 341 15.57 -4.77 -17.46
N VAL A 342 16.58 -5.57 -17.12
CA VAL A 342 17.81 -5.09 -16.48
C VAL A 342 19.00 -5.69 -17.23
N THR A 343 20.00 -4.85 -17.52
CA THR A 343 21.23 -5.29 -18.18
C THR A 343 22.41 -5.18 -17.23
N ILE A 344 23.12 -6.28 -17.01
CA ILE A 344 24.43 -6.28 -16.37
C ILE A 344 25.46 -5.92 -17.44
N THR A 345 25.88 -4.67 -17.45
CA THR A 345 26.77 -4.10 -18.47
C THR A 345 28.21 -4.54 -18.25
N LYS A 346 28.65 -4.57 -16.98
CA LYS A 346 30.04 -4.86 -16.59
C LYS A 346 30.10 -5.63 -15.28
N VAL A 347 31.16 -6.44 -15.15
CA VAL A 347 31.54 -7.10 -13.90
C VAL A 347 33.00 -6.78 -13.58
N GLU A 348 33.26 -6.43 -12.33
CA GLU A 348 34.59 -6.07 -11.84
C GLU A 348 34.90 -6.83 -10.54
N ARG A 349 36.14 -7.32 -10.41
CA ARG A 349 36.61 -7.93 -9.17
C ARG A 349 37.30 -6.87 -8.32
N VAL A 350 36.65 -6.46 -7.23
CA VAL A 350 37.13 -5.38 -6.36
C VAL A 350 38.09 -5.88 -5.27
N LYS A 351 38.00 -7.17 -4.91
CA LYS A 351 38.91 -7.89 -4.00
C LYS A 351 38.82 -9.39 -4.27
N GLU A 352 39.64 -10.22 -3.60
CA GLU A 352 39.64 -11.67 -3.83
C GLU A 352 38.24 -12.30 -3.75
N THR A 353 37.45 -11.89 -2.76
CA THR A 353 36.07 -12.36 -2.56
C THR A 353 35.02 -11.35 -2.95
N GLY A 354 35.35 -10.18 -3.51
CA GLY A 354 34.36 -9.14 -3.79
C GLY A 354 34.12 -8.98 -5.28
N LEU A 355 32.85 -8.97 -5.65
CA LEU A 355 32.39 -8.75 -7.01
C LEU A 355 31.51 -7.51 -7.07
N ARG A 356 31.76 -6.64 -8.04
CA ARG A 356 30.91 -5.51 -8.40
C ARG A 356 30.21 -5.80 -9.72
N ILE A 357 28.90 -5.65 -9.76
CA ILE A 357 28.10 -5.72 -11.00
C ILE A 357 27.57 -4.32 -11.31
N TYR A 358 27.78 -3.86 -12.54
CA TYR A 358 27.24 -2.60 -13.03
C TYR A 358 25.94 -2.88 -13.77
N LEU A 359 24.96 -2.02 -13.52
CA LEU A 359 23.58 -2.22 -13.92
C LEU A 359 23.15 -1.07 -14.82
N ASP A 360 22.38 -1.43 -15.84
CA ASP A 360 21.52 -0.53 -16.59
C ASP A 360 20.10 -0.99 -16.33
N MET A 361 19.35 -0.17 -15.59
CA MET A 361 17.98 -0.46 -15.15
C MET A 361 16.94 -0.10 -16.21
N HIS A 362 17.37 0.49 -17.34
CA HIS A 362 16.48 1.05 -18.36
C HIS A 362 15.50 2.08 -17.75
N TYR A 363 15.97 2.85 -16.77
CA TYR A 363 15.14 3.85 -16.08
C TYR A 363 14.78 4.99 -17.04
N ASP A 364 13.47 5.22 -17.17
CA ASP A 364 12.92 6.32 -17.95
C ASP A 364 12.12 7.26 -17.03
N GLU A 365 12.47 8.54 -16.97
CA GLU A 365 11.76 9.53 -16.16
C GLU A 365 10.36 9.88 -16.70
N HIS A 366 10.10 9.59 -17.96
CA HIS A 366 8.85 9.93 -18.65
C HIS A 366 7.91 8.74 -18.79
N ALA A 367 8.38 7.52 -18.53
CA ALA A 367 7.53 6.34 -18.49
C ALA A 367 6.54 6.39 -17.32
N THR A 368 5.39 5.72 -17.47
CA THR A 368 4.39 5.62 -16.38
C THR A 368 4.95 4.88 -15.16
N ALA A 369 5.83 3.90 -15.37
CA ALA A 369 6.51 3.20 -14.30
C ALA A 369 7.94 2.84 -14.72
N SER A 370 8.88 2.89 -13.78
CA SER A 370 10.28 2.54 -14.02
C SER A 370 10.88 1.81 -12.83
N LEU A 371 11.61 0.73 -13.10
CA LEU A 371 12.41 0.04 -12.10
C LEU A 371 13.62 0.90 -11.75
N PHE A 372 13.82 1.18 -10.46
CA PHE A 372 14.98 1.96 -10.03
C PHE A 372 15.89 1.17 -9.09
N ASN A 373 15.41 0.13 -8.42
CA ASN A 373 16.25 -0.65 -7.50
C ASN A 373 15.74 -2.10 -7.32
N PHE A 374 16.54 -2.96 -6.71
CA PHE A 374 16.14 -4.25 -6.18
C PHE A 374 17.10 -4.69 -5.07
N SER A 375 16.75 -5.74 -4.33
CA SER A 375 17.63 -6.35 -3.34
C SER A 375 18.24 -7.66 -3.83
N LEU A 376 19.38 -8.03 -3.25
CA LEU A 376 19.95 -9.38 -3.38
C LEU A 376 19.63 -10.19 -2.12
N ASN A 377 19.56 -11.51 -2.25
CA ASN A 377 19.44 -12.43 -1.11
C ASN A 377 20.73 -12.55 -0.26
N THR A 378 21.76 -11.77 -0.60
CA THR A 378 23.04 -11.70 0.11
C THR A 378 23.30 -10.27 0.55
N SER A 379 24.17 -10.10 1.55
CA SER A 379 24.64 -8.79 1.96
C SER A 379 25.30 -8.09 0.77
N SER A 380 24.87 -6.87 0.49
CA SER A 380 25.37 -6.09 -0.62
C SER A 380 25.38 -4.61 -0.30
N MET A 381 26.24 -3.88 -0.99
CA MET A 381 26.24 -2.42 -1.06
C MET A 381 25.71 -2.02 -2.43
N VAL A 382 24.85 -1.00 -2.48
CA VAL A 382 24.32 -0.44 -3.73
C VAL A 382 24.83 0.99 -3.87
N LYS A 383 25.35 1.35 -5.04
CA LYS A 383 25.53 2.75 -5.44
C LYS A 383 24.34 3.15 -6.28
N LEU A 384 23.71 4.25 -5.86
CA LEU A 384 22.62 4.88 -6.56
C LEU A 384 23.14 6.07 -7.37
N ASP A 385 22.49 6.31 -8.50
CA ASP A 385 22.61 7.55 -9.25
C ASP A 385 22.06 8.71 -8.43
N GLU A 386 22.77 9.84 -8.43
CA GLU A 386 22.50 10.95 -7.52
C GLU A 386 21.35 11.85 -7.98
N GLN A 387 20.87 11.68 -9.21
CA GLN A 387 19.74 12.43 -9.76
C GLN A 387 18.47 11.58 -9.79
N THR A 388 18.59 10.34 -10.26
CA THR A 388 17.46 9.45 -10.54
C THR A 388 17.22 8.43 -9.44
N GLY A 389 18.16 8.24 -8.53
CA GLY A 389 18.06 7.21 -7.49
C GLY A 389 18.14 5.77 -8.02
N GLU A 390 18.41 5.57 -9.31
CA GLU A 390 18.52 4.22 -9.88
C GLU A 390 19.80 3.51 -9.41
N ALA A 391 19.74 2.19 -9.26
CA ALA A 391 20.90 1.38 -8.92
C ALA A 391 21.91 1.33 -10.08
N SER A 392 23.05 2.01 -9.93
CA SER A 392 24.11 2.01 -10.94
C SER A 392 25.03 0.80 -10.83
N TYR A 393 25.37 0.39 -9.59
CA TYR A 393 26.11 -0.85 -9.35
C TYR A 393 25.82 -1.44 -7.98
N MET A 394 26.07 -2.75 -7.86
CA MET A 394 26.00 -3.49 -6.59
C MET A 394 27.30 -4.24 -6.32
N GLU A 395 27.73 -4.24 -5.07
CA GLU A 395 28.89 -5.00 -4.59
C GLU A 395 28.47 -6.04 -3.56
N PHE A 396 29.01 -7.25 -3.69
CA PHE A 396 28.75 -8.34 -2.75
C PHE A 396 29.94 -9.30 -2.69
N ASP A 397 29.96 -10.12 -1.64
CA ASP A 397 30.97 -11.16 -1.49
C ASP A 397 30.60 -12.45 -2.24
N MET A 398 31.62 -13.15 -2.74
CA MET A 398 31.55 -14.40 -3.48
C MET A 398 32.55 -15.42 -2.91
N GLU A 399 32.24 -16.70 -3.09
CA GLU A 399 33.12 -17.80 -2.70
C GLU A 399 34.48 -17.76 -3.45
N PRO A 400 35.62 -17.92 -2.75
CA PRO A 400 36.93 -17.97 -3.37
C PRO A 400 37.01 -19.02 -4.49
N GLY A 401 37.58 -18.64 -5.63
CA GLY A 401 37.79 -19.56 -6.77
C GLY A 401 36.53 -19.92 -7.55
N SER A 402 35.34 -19.43 -7.15
CA SER A 402 34.13 -19.63 -7.95
C SER A 402 34.26 -18.96 -9.31
N LYS A 403 33.79 -19.64 -10.38
CA LYS A 403 33.75 -19.11 -11.76
C LYS A 403 32.46 -18.35 -12.08
N LYS A 404 31.39 -18.61 -11.32
CA LYS A 404 30.07 -17.98 -11.47
C LYS A 404 29.41 -17.85 -10.11
N VAL A 405 28.75 -16.74 -9.87
CA VAL A 405 27.89 -16.56 -8.70
C VAL A 405 26.44 -16.72 -9.12
N SER A 406 25.64 -17.40 -8.29
CA SER A 406 24.19 -17.45 -8.46
C SER A 406 23.57 -16.41 -7.52
N LEU A 407 22.90 -15.42 -8.08
CA LEU A 407 22.25 -14.36 -7.32
C LEU A 407 20.74 -14.58 -7.39
N LYS A 408 20.07 -14.46 -6.24
CA LYS A 408 18.62 -14.34 -6.19
C LYS A 408 18.29 -12.87 -6.00
N ILE A 409 17.70 -12.28 -7.01
CA ILE A 409 17.21 -10.91 -7.00
C ILE A 409 15.78 -10.94 -6.47
N ILE A 410 15.50 -10.07 -5.52
CA ILE A 410 14.25 -10.02 -4.77
C ILE A 410 13.82 -8.56 -4.59
N ARG A 411 12.54 -8.33 -4.30
CA ARG A 411 12.02 -7.00 -3.94
C ARG A 411 12.41 -5.91 -4.96
N PRO A 412 12.08 -6.07 -6.25
CA PRO A 412 12.22 -4.98 -7.22
C PRO A 412 11.40 -3.77 -6.76
N GLU A 413 12.06 -2.61 -6.73
CA GLU A 413 11.47 -1.33 -6.35
C GLU A 413 11.22 -0.50 -7.61
N VAL A 414 9.97 -0.09 -7.78
CA VAL A 414 9.46 0.60 -8.97
C VAL A 414 8.85 1.92 -8.54
N VAL A 415 9.13 2.98 -9.31
CA VAL A 415 8.41 4.25 -9.20
C VAL A 415 7.22 4.19 -10.16
N ILE A 416 6.03 4.52 -9.68
CA ILE A 416 4.83 4.68 -10.50
C ILE A 416 4.45 6.16 -10.49
N ARG A 417 4.33 6.76 -11.67
CA ARG A 417 4.09 8.20 -11.84
C ARG A 417 2.61 8.49 -12.03
N GLY A 418 2.14 9.52 -11.33
CA GLY A 418 0.79 10.03 -11.40
C GLY A 418 0.63 11.11 -12.49
N PRO A 419 -0.02 12.25 -12.20
CA PRO A 419 -0.38 12.75 -10.85
C PRO A 419 -1.67 12.13 -10.29
N TRP A 420 -1.72 11.95 -8.98
CA TRP A 420 -2.99 11.83 -8.23
C TRP A 420 -3.27 13.15 -7.52
N THR A 421 -4.48 13.68 -7.67
CA THR A 421 -4.87 14.98 -7.10
C THR A 421 -6.15 14.86 -6.28
N PHE A 422 -6.12 15.39 -5.06
CA PHE A 422 -7.21 15.28 -4.10
C PHE A 422 -7.64 16.65 -3.60
N GLU A 423 -8.94 16.89 -3.57
CA GLU A 423 -9.55 18.00 -2.84
C GLU A 423 -9.78 17.56 -1.39
N LEU A 424 -9.05 18.17 -0.46
CA LEU A 424 -9.14 17.89 0.96
C LEU A 424 -10.00 18.95 1.66
N ASN A 425 -10.91 18.50 2.51
CA ASN A 425 -11.71 19.34 3.39
C ASN A 425 -11.66 18.76 4.81
N PRO A 426 -10.64 19.13 5.62
CA PRO A 426 -10.49 18.64 6.98
C PRO A 426 -11.66 19.14 7.85
N SER A 427 -12.63 18.25 8.10
CA SER A 427 -13.82 18.52 8.92
C SER A 427 -13.68 18.04 10.35
#